data_AF-A0A7C2IT25-F1
#
_entry.id   AF-A0A7C2IT25-F1
#
_cell.length_a   1.000
_cell.length_b   1.000
_cell.length_c   1.000
_cell.angle_alpha   90.00
_cell.angle_beta   90.00
_cell.angle_gamma   90.00
#
_symmetry.space_group_name_H-M   'P 1'
#
loop_
_entity.id
_entity.type
_entity.pdbx_description
1 polymer ?
#
loop_
_entity_poly.entity_id
_entity_poly.type
_entity_poly.pdbx_seq_one_letter_code
_entity_poly.pdbx_strand_id
1 'polypeptide(L)'
;MITTAARRRVWPTAQRPLSTASRIPISTSNCCSRRSPRSGRRWTPTSTWRSATGPSAGSRLCGWSRTTSAGWSSTSNAAGASSTTCGRSAGCCWRSALPHRPSVPRERLRSDGAGPTLPVSLWPVAGPGALSRPRDRTDVWCALVDLHAEQLAALALTLSADERSRAERFLLPRDRDRFIATRGLLRAILAAYLGAAPERLRFRYSSKGKPALEAPEAGLEFNLAHSHGLALYAVAWGRPVGVDVERIRTDIGVEEIAARFFSPREAAELRGLPPSERPEAFFRCWTRKEALLKAWGEGLPFGLDRFSVSLAPQEAAIRETPFDPQEAARWRLHPLEPAPEFVGALAVRGSAGAVRCLRWPSD
;
A
#
# COMPACT_ATOMS: atom_id res chain seq x y z
N MET A 1 -25.44 -65.07 -27.74
CA MET A 1 -24.83 -65.51 -26.46
C MET A 1 -24.07 -64.33 -25.87
N ILE A 2 -24.11 -64.00 -24.57
CA ILE A 2 -25.02 -64.42 -23.49
C ILE A 2 -25.43 -63.16 -22.68
N THR A 3 -26.74 -62.94 -22.63
CA THR A 3 -27.59 -62.50 -21.52
C THR A 3 -26.99 -61.98 -20.18
N THR A 4 -27.57 -60.86 -19.72
CA THR A 4 -27.94 -60.50 -18.32
C THR A 4 -26.90 -59.96 -17.32
N ALA A 5 -27.32 -58.89 -16.62
CA ALA A 5 -27.43 -58.77 -15.14
C ALA A 5 -26.74 -57.55 -14.49
N ALA A 6 -27.56 -56.65 -13.94
CA ALA A 6 -27.15 -55.64 -12.97
C ALA A 6 -27.09 -56.22 -11.55
N ARG A 7 -26.32 -55.58 -10.64
CA ARG A 7 -26.59 -55.63 -9.19
C ARG A 7 -26.03 -54.41 -8.45
N ARG A 8 -26.93 -53.66 -7.81
CA ARG A 8 -26.59 -52.65 -6.79
C ARG A 8 -26.10 -53.34 -5.52
N ARG A 9 -25.30 -52.66 -4.69
CA ARG A 9 -25.19 -52.96 -3.25
C ARG A 9 -25.42 -51.69 -2.43
N VAL A 10 -26.28 -51.81 -1.44
CA VAL A 10 -26.58 -50.85 -0.37
C VAL A 10 -26.12 -51.50 0.93
N TRP A 11 -25.51 -50.74 1.85
CA TRP A 11 -25.35 -51.13 3.26
C TRP A 11 -25.66 -49.92 4.18
N PRO A 12 -26.09 -50.15 5.44
CA PRO A 12 -27.10 -49.30 6.07
C PRO A 12 -26.62 -48.46 7.27
N THR A 13 -27.53 -47.60 7.73
CA THR A 13 -27.52 -46.88 9.01
C THR A 13 -27.98 -47.74 10.20
N ALA A 14 -27.27 -47.65 11.34
CA ALA A 14 -27.77 -47.85 12.71
C ALA A 14 -26.78 -47.12 13.65
N GLN A 15 -27.15 -46.02 14.33
CA GLN A 15 -27.92 -45.91 15.59
C GLN A 15 -27.17 -46.35 16.88
N ARG A 16 -27.35 -45.53 17.94
CA ARG A 16 -26.61 -45.51 19.21
C ARG A 16 -27.11 -46.60 20.18
N PRO A 17 -26.41 -46.80 21.31
CA PRO A 17 -27.05 -46.40 22.57
C PRO A 17 -26.17 -45.54 23.50
N LEU A 18 -26.78 -45.08 24.60
CA LEU A 18 -26.20 -44.29 25.69
C LEU A 18 -25.86 -45.18 26.90
N SER A 19 -24.88 -44.82 27.74
CA SER A 19 -25.10 -44.66 29.19
C SER A 19 -23.91 -44.04 29.97
N THR A 20 -24.28 -43.31 31.04
CA THR A 20 -23.61 -43.13 32.34
C THR A 20 -22.11 -42.79 32.47
N ALA A 21 -21.85 -41.49 32.64
CA ALA A 21 -21.34 -40.85 33.87
C ALA A 21 -20.24 -41.51 34.74
N SER A 22 -19.19 -40.74 35.03
CA SER A 22 -18.65 -40.55 36.40
C SER A 22 -18.00 -39.16 36.56
N ARG A 23 -18.05 -38.63 37.79
CA ARG A 23 -17.54 -37.32 38.21
C ARG A 23 -16.22 -37.45 38.99
N ILE A 24 -15.69 -36.28 39.44
CA ILE A 24 -14.89 -35.98 40.65
C ILE A 24 -13.39 -35.75 40.35
N PRO A 25 -12.71 -34.71 40.91
CA PRO A 25 -13.17 -33.38 41.37
C PRO A 25 -12.27 -32.21 40.85
N ILE A 26 -12.65 -30.96 41.17
CA ILE A 26 -11.67 -29.86 41.34
C ILE A 26 -11.93 -29.21 42.71
N SER A 27 -10.83 -28.97 43.43
CA SER A 27 -10.69 -28.28 44.73
C SER A 27 -9.37 -27.49 44.60
N THR A 28 -9.16 -26.27 45.09
CA THR A 28 -9.64 -25.56 46.29
C THR A 28 -9.73 -24.03 46.08
N SER A 29 -10.58 -23.34 46.86
CA SER A 29 -10.30 -22.18 47.76
C SER A 29 -9.24 -21.11 47.41
N ASN A 30 -9.34 -19.81 47.74
CA ASN A 30 -10.44 -18.94 48.22
C ASN A 30 -10.01 -17.44 48.18
N CYS A 31 -10.97 -16.51 48.36
CA CYS A 31 -10.86 -15.16 48.98
C CYS A 31 -9.57 -14.31 48.86
N CYS A 32 -9.70 -13.05 48.43
CA CYS A 32 -9.96 -11.96 49.39
C CYS A 32 -10.38 -10.62 48.75
N SER A 33 -11.02 -9.76 49.56
CA SER A 33 -11.57 -8.45 49.16
C SER A 33 -10.89 -7.31 49.93
N ARG A 34 -10.78 -6.11 49.33
CA ARG A 34 -11.31 -4.80 49.86
C ARG A 34 -10.67 -3.54 49.24
N ARG A 35 -11.57 -2.59 48.90
CA ARG A 35 -11.55 -1.12 49.12
C ARG A 35 -10.36 -0.24 48.67
N SER A 36 -10.70 0.78 47.87
CA SER A 36 -9.97 2.06 47.70
C SER A 36 -10.08 2.98 48.94
N PRO A 37 -9.35 4.11 48.99
CA PRO A 37 -10.00 5.39 48.66
C PRO A 37 -9.15 6.51 47.98
N ARG A 38 -9.84 7.27 47.12
CA ARG A 38 -9.75 8.74 46.80
C ARG A 38 -8.47 9.56 47.04
N SER A 39 -8.00 10.21 45.97
CA SER A 39 -8.06 11.69 45.75
C SER A 39 -7.71 12.01 44.27
N GLY A 40 -8.09 13.12 43.63
CA GLY A 40 -9.05 14.17 43.98
C GLY A 40 -8.69 15.54 43.37
N ARG A 41 -9.33 15.96 42.25
CA ARG A 41 -9.65 17.36 41.87
C ARG A 41 -10.51 17.41 40.60
N ARG A 42 -11.20 18.54 40.40
CA ARG A 42 -12.44 18.72 39.62
C ARG A 42 -12.41 20.07 38.90
N TRP A 43 -12.88 20.15 37.66
CA TRP A 43 -13.45 21.38 37.08
C TRP A 43 -14.57 21.06 36.09
N THR A 44 -15.60 21.90 36.07
CA THR A 44 -16.78 21.88 35.17
C THR A 44 -16.88 23.25 34.48
N PRO A 45 -17.36 23.32 33.24
CA PRO A 45 -18.69 23.92 32.99
C PRO A 45 -19.48 23.15 31.89
N THR A 46 -20.79 22.93 31.97
CA THR A 46 -21.94 23.87 31.88
C THR A 46 -21.92 24.83 30.67
N SER A 47 -22.55 24.43 29.57
CA SER A 47 -23.65 25.20 28.98
C SER A 47 -24.46 24.36 27.99
N THR A 48 -25.78 24.50 28.04
CA THR A 48 -26.74 23.96 27.07
C THR A 48 -26.94 24.95 25.94
N TRP A 49 -26.90 24.49 24.69
CA TRP A 49 -27.53 25.21 23.57
C TRP A 49 -28.37 24.28 22.70
N ARG A 50 -29.41 24.91 22.13
CA ARG A 50 -30.65 24.29 21.66
C ARG A 50 -30.54 23.90 20.18
N SER A 51 -31.31 22.88 19.78
CA SER A 51 -31.40 22.40 18.39
C SER A 51 -31.80 23.51 17.41
N ALA A 52 -31.11 23.58 16.27
CA ALA A 52 -31.54 24.30 15.07
C ALA A 52 -31.25 23.44 13.84
N THR A 53 -32.16 23.50 12.85
CA THR A 53 -32.19 22.66 11.64
C THR A 53 -31.31 23.22 10.52
N GLY A 54 -30.71 22.35 9.69
CA GLY A 54 -30.08 22.74 8.42
C GLY A 54 -28.77 21.99 8.11
N PRO A 55 -28.56 21.47 6.89
CA PRO A 55 -27.43 20.57 6.60
C PRO A 55 -26.17 21.29 6.11
N SER A 56 -25.01 20.94 6.66
CA SER A 56 -23.69 21.26 6.08
C SER A 56 -22.67 20.17 6.42
N ALA A 57 -22.86 18.98 5.86
CA ALA A 57 -21.93 17.85 6.00
C ALA A 57 -20.64 18.07 5.18
N GLY A 58 -19.74 18.92 5.69
CA GLY A 58 -18.36 19.08 5.21
C GLY A 58 -17.54 17.81 5.44
N SER A 59 -17.70 16.84 4.55
CA SER A 59 -17.04 15.53 4.62
C SER A 59 -15.59 15.62 4.16
N ARG A 60 -14.66 15.37 5.08
CA ARG A 60 -13.21 15.40 4.82
C ARG A 60 -12.82 14.19 3.97
N LEU A 61 -12.41 14.45 2.73
CA LEU A 61 -12.02 13.42 1.76
C LEU A 61 -10.57 12.94 1.98
N CYS A 62 -10.39 11.87 2.74
CA CYS A 62 -9.13 11.10 2.77
C CYS A 62 -9.05 10.18 1.55
N GLY A 63 -8.69 10.73 0.39
CA GLY A 63 -8.48 9.96 -0.83
C GLY A 63 -7.12 9.26 -0.88
N TRP A 64 -7.12 7.94 -1.06
CA TRP A 64 -5.93 7.23 -1.54
C TRP A 64 -5.85 7.33 -3.06
N SER A 65 -4.61 7.56 -3.52
CA SER A 65 -4.23 8.21 -4.78
C SER A 65 -5.03 9.48 -5.08
N ARG A 66 -4.50 10.63 -4.61
CA ARG A 66 -4.59 11.82 -5.47
C ARG A 66 -3.73 11.54 -6.68
N THR A 67 -4.34 11.50 -7.85
CA THR A 67 -3.62 11.75 -9.10
C THR A 67 -3.11 13.19 -9.05
N THR A 68 -1.91 13.40 -8.53
CA THR A 68 -1.13 14.59 -8.90
C THR A 68 -0.33 14.27 -10.14
N SER A 69 -1.04 14.20 -11.27
CA SER A 69 -0.60 14.98 -12.41
C SER A 69 -0.53 16.44 -11.95
N ALA A 70 0.58 16.79 -11.30
CA ALA A 70 0.95 18.17 -11.12
C ALA A 70 1.15 18.73 -12.52
N GLY A 71 0.15 19.43 -13.03
CA GLY A 71 0.30 20.28 -14.20
C GLY A 71 1.18 21.44 -13.79
N TRP A 72 2.49 21.30 -14.03
CA TRP A 72 3.46 22.36 -13.77
C TRP A 72 3.33 23.41 -14.89
N SER A 73 2.32 24.27 -14.79
CA SER A 73 2.15 25.39 -15.71
C SER A 73 3.20 26.45 -15.41
N SER A 74 4.27 26.46 -16.19
CA SER A 74 5.30 27.49 -16.17
C SER A 74 4.81 28.78 -16.83
N THR A 75 4.23 29.69 -16.05
CA THR A 75 4.08 31.09 -16.48
C THR A 75 5.39 31.84 -16.28
N SER A 76 6.19 31.88 -17.34
CA SER A 76 7.22 32.90 -17.52
C SER A 76 6.57 34.28 -17.64
N ASN A 77 7.06 35.24 -16.85
CA ASN A 77 6.86 36.66 -17.13
C ASN A 77 8.14 37.42 -16.78
N ALA A 78 8.59 38.24 -17.73
CA ALA A 78 9.71 39.16 -17.57
C ALA A 78 9.21 40.57 -17.23
N ALA A 79 10.15 41.50 -17.04
CA ALA A 79 9.99 42.87 -16.54
C ALA A 79 9.67 42.96 -15.02
N GLY A 80 10.23 43.93 -14.28
CA GLY A 80 11.18 44.98 -14.68
C GLY A 80 11.92 45.53 -13.46
N ALA A 81 13.02 46.26 -13.71
CA ALA A 81 13.87 46.80 -12.65
C ALA A 81 13.34 48.11 -12.07
N SER A 82 13.47 48.29 -10.75
CA SER A 82 13.68 49.62 -10.14
C SER A 82 14.29 49.50 -8.75
N SER A 83 15.37 50.24 -8.53
CA SER A 83 16.14 50.31 -7.28
C SER A 83 15.53 51.25 -6.24
N THR A 84 15.54 50.86 -4.96
CA THR A 84 15.68 51.83 -3.86
C THR A 84 16.46 51.22 -2.69
N THR A 85 17.47 51.94 -2.21
CA THR A 85 18.31 51.58 -1.06
C THR A 85 17.79 52.23 0.22
N CYS A 86 17.94 51.58 1.39
CA CYS A 86 18.41 52.13 2.69
C CYS A 86 17.75 51.42 3.90
N GLY A 87 18.46 51.34 5.03
CA GLY A 87 17.87 51.04 6.34
C GLY A 87 18.48 49.87 7.13
N ARG A 88 19.60 50.11 7.84
CA ARG A 88 19.90 49.38 9.10
C ARG A 88 18.88 49.88 10.15
N SER A 89 18.44 49.16 11.18
CA SER A 89 19.23 48.45 12.20
C SER A 89 18.28 47.83 13.27
N ALA A 90 18.79 46.85 14.04
CA ALA A 90 18.17 46.24 15.24
C ALA A 90 16.83 45.49 15.04
N GLY A 91 16.52 44.40 15.76
CA GLY A 91 17.30 43.69 16.76
C GLY A 91 16.38 42.90 17.71
N CYS A 92 16.10 41.63 17.41
CA CYS A 92 15.39 40.73 18.33
C CYS A 92 16.01 39.33 18.33
N CYS A 93 16.82 39.03 19.35
CA CYS A 93 17.34 37.70 19.63
C CYS A 93 16.23 36.79 20.18
N TRP A 94 15.65 35.92 19.35
CA TRP A 94 14.90 34.76 19.84
C TRP A 94 15.83 33.54 19.96
N ARG A 95 16.50 33.45 21.11
CA ARG A 95 17.25 32.27 21.53
C ARG A 95 16.27 31.19 22.02
N SER A 96 15.62 30.50 21.08
CA SER A 96 14.74 29.37 21.40
C SER A 96 15.58 28.10 21.59
N ALA A 97 15.67 27.63 22.82
CA ALA A 97 16.37 26.39 23.15
C ALA A 97 15.71 25.19 22.46
N LEU A 98 16.43 24.55 21.55
CA LEU A 98 16.05 23.24 21.03
C LEU A 98 16.23 22.21 22.16
N PRO A 99 15.21 21.42 22.53
CA PRO A 99 15.43 20.29 23.42
C PRO A 99 16.36 19.30 22.73
N HIS A 100 17.37 18.82 23.45
CA HIS A 100 18.34 17.85 22.93
C HIS A 100 17.61 16.63 22.36
N ARG A 101 17.80 16.39 21.06
CA ARG A 101 17.34 15.14 20.42
C ARG A 101 18.14 13.97 21.01
N PRO A 102 17.50 12.92 21.55
CA PRO A 102 18.24 11.72 21.94
C PRO A 102 18.81 11.07 20.68
N SER A 103 20.13 10.91 20.66
CA SER A 103 20.85 10.21 19.61
C SER A 103 20.61 8.70 19.72
N VAL A 104 19.64 8.19 18.97
CA VAL A 104 19.41 6.74 18.83
C VAL A 104 20.61 6.11 18.11
N PRO A 105 21.21 5.01 18.62
CA PRO A 105 22.30 4.32 17.94
C PRO A 105 21.87 3.84 16.54
N ARG A 106 22.56 4.32 15.49
CA ARG A 106 22.33 3.92 14.10
C ARG A 106 23.24 2.75 13.74
N GLU A 107 22.75 1.53 13.95
CA GLU A 107 23.50 0.33 13.58
C GLU A 107 23.21 -0.09 12.12
N ARG A 108 24.24 -0.58 11.44
CA ARG A 108 24.22 -0.86 10.00
C ARG A 108 23.67 -2.26 9.73
N LEU A 109 22.39 -2.36 9.39
CA LEU A 109 21.79 -3.63 8.97
C LEU A 109 22.49 -4.15 7.70
N ARG A 110 23.17 -5.30 7.81
CA ARG A 110 23.60 -6.08 6.65
C ARG A 110 22.39 -6.79 6.06
N SER A 111 22.06 -6.50 4.80
CA SER A 111 20.91 -7.08 4.12
C SER A 111 21.30 -8.36 3.38
N ASP A 112 21.18 -9.50 4.06
CA ASP A 112 21.18 -10.80 3.36
C ASP A 112 19.89 -10.95 2.54
N GLY A 113 20.06 -10.98 1.22
CA GLY A 113 19.01 -11.26 0.25
C GLY A 113 18.25 -10.04 -0.27
N ALA A 114 18.95 -9.12 -0.96
CA ALA A 114 18.31 -8.38 -2.05
C ALA A 114 18.17 -9.33 -3.24
N GLY A 115 16.94 -9.64 -3.65
CA GLY A 115 16.71 -10.45 -4.87
C GLY A 115 17.10 -9.67 -6.12
N PRO A 116 17.50 -10.35 -7.22
CA PRO A 116 17.82 -9.67 -8.47
C PRO A 116 16.63 -8.88 -9.00
N THR A 117 16.89 -7.79 -9.71
CA THR A 117 15.85 -7.03 -10.41
C THR A 117 15.13 -7.94 -11.41
N LEU A 118 13.80 -7.86 -11.43
CA LEU A 118 12.95 -8.70 -12.28
C LEU A 118 12.43 -7.89 -13.48
N PRO A 119 13.14 -7.89 -14.64
CA PRO A 119 12.72 -7.15 -15.83
C PRO A 119 11.44 -7.74 -16.45
N VAL A 120 10.58 -6.87 -16.99
CA VAL A 120 9.28 -7.23 -17.62
C VAL A 120 9.36 -8.35 -18.66
N SER A 121 10.49 -8.49 -19.36
CA SER A 121 10.72 -9.54 -20.35
C SER A 121 10.57 -10.95 -19.78
N LEU A 122 10.79 -11.13 -18.47
CA LEU A 122 10.65 -12.40 -17.75
C LEU A 122 9.27 -12.59 -17.10
N TRP A 123 8.32 -11.68 -17.30
CA TRP A 123 6.99 -11.74 -16.71
C TRP A 123 6.04 -12.46 -17.69
N PRO A 124 5.68 -13.74 -17.47
CA PRO A 124 4.77 -14.45 -18.36
C PRO A 124 3.37 -13.84 -18.31
N VAL A 125 2.65 -13.89 -19.44
CA VAL A 125 1.24 -13.56 -19.50
C VAL A 125 0.44 -14.66 -18.81
N ALA A 126 -0.50 -14.29 -17.95
CA ALA A 126 -1.37 -15.23 -17.25
C ALA A 126 -2.81 -14.70 -17.23
N GLY A 127 -3.78 -15.52 -17.64
CA GLY A 127 -5.20 -15.16 -17.60
C GLY A 127 -5.85 -15.38 -16.23
N PRO A 128 -7.15 -15.02 -16.07
CA PRO A 128 -7.93 -15.16 -14.83
C PRO A 128 -8.28 -16.61 -14.42
N GLY A 129 -7.56 -17.62 -14.93
CA GLY A 129 -7.73 -19.01 -14.50
C GLY A 129 -7.44 -19.18 -13.00
N ALA A 130 -8.04 -20.19 -12.36
CA ALA A 130 -7.92 -20.39 -10.92
C ALA A 130 -6.45 -20.41 -10.44
N LEU A 131 -6.09 -19.45 -9.59
CA LEU A 131 -4.73 -19.26 -9.11
C LEU A 131 -4.54 -20.01 -7.78
N SER A 132 -3.52 -20.87 -7.72
CA SER A 132 -3.20 -21.58 -6.48
C SER A 132 -2.81 -20.60 -5.37
N ARG A 133 -3.37 -20.79 -4.16
CA ARG A 133 -3.03 -20.00 -2.97
C ARG A 133 -1.50 -19.99 -2.77
N PRO A 134 -0.84 -18.82 -2.85
CA PRO A 134 0.60 -18.73 -2.68
C PRO A 134 0.97 -18.95 -1.20
N ARG A 135 1.29 -20.19 -0.84
CA ARG A 135 2.06 -20.46 0.37
C ARG A 135 3.51 -20.03 0.07
N ASP A 136 4.00 -19.08 0.85
CA ASP A 136 5.36 -18.52 0.84
C ASP A 136 5.81 -17.70 -0.39
N ARG A 137 5.08 -17.65 -1.51
CA ARG A 137 5.35 -16.69 -2.62
C ARG A 137 4.55 -15.38 -2.51
N THR A 138 5.02 -14.34 -3.19
CA THR A 138 4.26 -13.10 -3.42
C THR A 138 4.11 -12.91 -4.92
N ASP A 139 2.89 -12.77 -5.40
CA ASP A 139 2.61 -12.57 -6.81
C ASP A 139 2.46 -11.07 -7.10
N VAL A 140 3.12 -10.57 -8.16
CA VAL A 140 3.00 -9.18 -8.62
C VAL A 140 2.51 -9.17 -10.06
N TRP A 141 1.33 -8.60 -10.26
CA TRP A 141 0.69 -8.44 -11.55
C TRP A 141 0.99 -7.07 -12.13
N CYS A 142 1.33 -7.02 -13.42
CA CYS A 142 1.38 -5.81 -14.22
C CYS A 142 0.26 -5.83 -15.27
N ALA A 143 -0.44 -4.70 -15.44
CA ALA A 143 -1.47 -4.54 -16.46
C ALA A 143 -1.45 -3.13 -17.06
N LEU A 144 -1.84 -3.02 -18.33
CA LEU A 144 -2.23 -1.75 -18.92
C LEU A 144 -3.65 -1.39 -18.44
N VAL A 145 -3.92 -0.09 -18.29
CA VAL A 145 -5.24 0.43 -17.86
C VAL A 145 -5.86 1.45 -18.82
N ASP A 146 -5.16 1.80 -19.90
CA ASP A 146 -5.74 2.48 -21.07
C ASP A 146 -6.32 1.39 -22.01
N LEU A 147 -7.48 0.82 -21.64
CA LEU A 147 -8.10 -0.34 -22.29
C LEU A 147 -9.11 0.04 -23.38
N HIS A 148 -9.45 -0.92 -24.25
CA HIS A 148 -10.51 -0.76 -25.25
C HIS A 148 -11.92 -0.78 -24.61
N ALA A 149 -12.90 -0.18 -25.30
CA ALA A 149 -14.24 0.05 -24.75
C ALA A 149 -14.98 -1.23 -24.33
N GLU A 150 -14.79 -2.34 -25.04
CA GLU A 150 -15.40 -3.64 -24.71
C GLU A 150 -14.85 -4.22 -23.40
N GLN A 151 -13.51 -4.30 -23.29
CA GLN A 151 -12.82 -4.71 -22.06
C GLN A 151 -13.24 -3.82 -20.88
N LEU A 152 -13.30 -2.50 -21.09
CA LEU A 152 -13.72 -1.53 -20.09
C LEU A 152 -15.17 -1.74 -19.64
N ALA A 153 -16.09 -1.99 -20.58
CA ALA A 153 -17.49 -2.26 -20.28
C ALA A 153 -17.68 -3.56 -19.49
N ALA A 154 -16.97 -4.63 -19.88
CA ALA A 154 -16.96 -5.89 -19.14
C ALA A 154 -16.46 -5.72 -17.70
N LEU A 155 -15.38 -4.95 -17.51
CA LEU A 155 -14.87 -4.61 -16.18
C LEU A 155 -15.84 -3.74 -15.37
N ALA A 156 -16.51 -2.77 -16.00
CA ALA A 156 -17.48 -1.88 -15.35
C ALA A 156 -18.65 -2.64 -14.70
N LEU A 157 -19.10 -3.74 -15.31
CA LEU A 157 -20.15 -4.62 -14.77
C LEU A 157 -19.75 -5.30 -13.45
N THR A 158 -18.45 -5.43 -13.15
CA THR A 158 -17.95 -6.06 -11.92
C THR A 158 -17.94 -5.12 -10.70
N LEU A 159 -18.08 -3.80 -10.90
CA LEU A 159 -17.91 -2.80 -9.85
C LEU A 159 -19.12 -2.75 -8.89
N SER A 160 -18.85 -2.63 -7.59
CA SER A 160 -19.88 -2.35 -6.59
C SER A 160 -20.45 -0.94 -6.76
N ALA A 161 -21.60 -0.66 -6.12
CA ALA A 161 -22.29 0.61 -6.27
C ALA A 161 -21.42 1.82 -5.84
N ASP A 162 -20.65 1.68 -4.74
CA ASP A 162 -19.72 2.71 -4.26
C ASP A 162 -18.55 2.96 -5.23
N GLU A 163 -18.10 1.93 -5.94
CA GLU A 163 -17.07 2.05 -6.97
C GLU A 163 -17.62 2.72 -8.23
N ARG A 164 -18.82 2.34 -8.69
CA ARG A 164 -19.50 3.01 -9.81
C ARG A 164 -19.74 4.49 -9.53
N SER A 165 -20.29 4.82 -8.36
CA SER A 165 -20.43 6.21 -7.92
C SER A 165 -19.10 6.92 -7.60
N ARG A 166 -17.97 6.21 -7.50
CA ARG A 166 -16.63 6.83 -7.51
C ARG A 166 -16.13 7.09 -8.94
N ALA A 167 -16.38 6.18 -9.88
CA ALA A 167 -16.07 6.39 -11.29
C ALA A 167 -16.81 7.61 -11.86
N GLU A 168 -18.11 7.71 -11.60
CA GLU A 168 -19.00 8.81 -12.03
C GLU A 168 -18.58 10.20 -11.52
N ARG A 169 -17.74 10.28 -10.49
CA ARG A 169 -17.24 11.56 -9.93
C ARG A 169 -15.96 12.08 -10.58
N PHE A 170 -15.34 11.33 -11.49
CA PHE A 170 -14.19 11.84 -12.25
C PHE A 170 -14.66 12.78 -13.37
N LEU A 171 -14.07 13.98 -13.41
CA LEU A 171 -14.41 15.01 -14.39
C LEU A 171 -13.89 14.69 -15.80
N LEU A 172 -12.75 14.00 -15.88
CA LEU A 172 -12.12 13.61 -17.14
C LEU A 172 -12.48 12.16 -17.48
N PRO A 173 -13.00 11.86 -18.69
CA PRO A 173 -13.32 10.49 -19.11
C PRO A 173 -12.14 9.53 -18.94
N ARG A 174 -10.92 9.96 -19.30
CA ARG A 174 -9.70 9.15 -19.15
C ARG A 174 -9.46 8.70 -17.69
N ASP A 175 -9.71 9.55 -16.70
CA ASP A 175 -9.50 9.20 -15.30
C ASP A 175 -10.59 8.28 -14.76
N ARG A 176 -11.85 8.49 -15.19
CA ARG A 176 -12.96 7.55 -14.95
C ARG A 176 -12.63 6.17 -15.50
N ASP A 177 -12.21 6.12 -16.76
CA ASP A 177 -12.00 4.87 -17.50
C ASP A 177 -10.79 4.11 -16.92
N ARG A 178 -9.69 4.81 -16.62
CA ARG A 178 -8.55 4.25 -15.87
C ARG A 178 -8.93 3.75 -14.48
N PHE A 179 -9.81 4.46 -13.77
CA PHE A 179 -10.31 3.99 -12.47
C PHE A 179 -11.13 2.70 -12.59
N ILE A 180 -12.03 2.63 -13.58
CA ILE A 180 -12.82 1.41 -13.88
C ILE A 180 -11.89 0.25 -14.22
N ALA A 181 -10.95 0.44 -15.16
CA ALA A 181 -9.96 -0.57 -15.52
C ALA A 181 -9.16 -1.03 -14.29
N THR A 182 -8.59 -0.10 -13.53
CA THR A 182 -7.78 -0.42 -12.34
C THR A 182 -8.56 -1.19 -11.27
N ARG A 183 -9.84 -0.86 -11.04
CA ARG A 183 -10.69 -1.55 -10.04
C ARG A 183 -11.24 -2.87 -10.54
N GLY A 184 -11.64 -2.95 -11.80
CA GLY A 184 -12.13 -4.19 -12.40
C GLY A 184 -11.02 -5.25 -12.47
N LEU A 185 -9.81 -4.87 -12.89
CA LEU A 185 -8.64 -5.76 -12.90
C LEU A 185 -8.27 -6.22 -11.48
N LEU A 186 -8.28 -5.33 -10.49
CA LEU A 186 -8.10 -5.71 -9.08
C LEU A 186 -9.13 -6.77 -8.65
N ARG A 187 -10.42 -6.57 -8.99
CA ARG A 187 -11.48 -7.54 -8.68
C ARG A 187 -11.23 -8.87 -9.37
N ALA A 188 -10.90 -8.87 -10.66
CA ALA A 188 -10.69 -10.09 -11.43
C ALA A 188 -9.47 -10.89 -10.93
N ILE A 189 -8.36 -10.21 -10.62
CA ILE A 189 -7.16 -10.84 -10.04
C ILE A 189 -7.48 -11.47 -8.68
N LEU A 190 -8.09 -10.72 -7.74
CA LEU A 190 -8.42 -11.24 -6.41
C LEU A 190 -9.46 -12.37 -6.46
N ALA A 191 -10.44 -12.28 -7.38
CA ALA A 191 -11.43 -13.31 -7.61
C ALA A 191 -10.80 -14.64 -8.05
N ALA A 192 -9.80 -14.60 -8.92
CA ALA A 192 -9.07 -15.78 -9.39
C ALA A 192 -8.26 -16.50 -8.28
N TYR A 193 -7.80 -15.77 -7.25
CA TYR A 193 -7.19 -16.38 -6.04
C TYR A 193 -8.22 -16.97 -5.06
N LEU A 194 -9.42 -16.40 -5.01
CA LEU A 194 -10.46 -16.74 -4.04
C LEU A 194 -11.48 -17.76 -4.58
N GLY A 195 -11.38 -18.15 -5.86
CA GLY A 195 -12.40 -18.99 -6.53
C GLY A 195 -13.79 -18.34 -6.53
N ALA A 196 -13.86 -17.00 -6.48
CA ALA A 196 -15.08 -16.23 -6.33
C ALA A 196 -15.43 -15.47 -7.62
N ALA A 197 -16.66 -14.95 -7.72
CA ALA A 197 -17.04 -14.06 -8.80
C ALA A 197 -16.59 -12.61 -8.50
N PRO A 198 -16.01 -11.86 -9.46
CA PRO A 198 -15.47 -10.51 -9.25
C PRO A 198 -16.43 -9.53 -8.56
N GLU A 199 -17.70 -9.53 -8.95
CA GLU A 199 -18.76 -8.65 -8.44
C GLU A 199 -19.21 -8.97 -7.01
N ARG A 200 -18.91 -10.18 -6.52
CA ARG A 200 -19.22 -10.60 -5.13
C ARG A 200 -18.20 -10.08 -4.13
N LEU A 201 -16.99 -9.68 -4.55
CA LEU A 201 -15.99 -9.13 -3.65
C LEU A 201 -16.50 -7.82 -2.99
N ARG A 202 -16.16 -7.65 -1.71
CA ARG A 202 -16.47 -6.46 -0.92
C ARG A 202 -15.19 -5.93 -0.28
N PHE A 203 -15.02 -4.61 -0.36
CA PHE A 203 -13.84 -3.92 0.15
C PHE A 203 -14.24 -2.99 1.30
N ARG A 204 -13.50 -3.08 2.39
CA ARG A 204 -13.45 -2.04 3.43
C ARG A 204 -12.24 -1.14 3.21
N TYR A 205 -12.25 0.04 3.79
CA TYR A 205 -11.15 1.00 3.73
C TYR A 205 -10.67 1.35 5.15
N SER A 206 -9.36 1.45 5.34
CA SER A 206 -8.79 1.90 6.62
C SER A 206 -9.07 3.39 6.85
N SER A 207 -8.83 3.90 8.07
CA SER A 207 -8.81 5.35 8.35
C SER A 207 -7.77 6.10 7.50
N LYS A 208 -6.68 5.41 7.13
CA LYS A 208 -5.76 5.77 6.04
C LYS A 208 -6.58 6.04 4.76
N GLY A 209 -7.26 4.99 4.30
CA GLY A 209 -7.91 4.88 2.98
C GLY A 209 -7.39 3.68 2.15
N LYS A 210 -6.49 2.85 2.72
CA LYS A 210 -6.02 1.59 2.11
C LYS A 210 -7.21 0.62 1.99
N PRO A 211 -7.52 0.07 0.80
CA PRO A 211 -8.54 -0.96 0.66
C PRO A 211 -8.06 -2.29 1.25
N ALA A 212 -8.99 -3.08 1.79
CA ALA A 212 -8.80 -4.46 2.22
C ALA A 212 -10.09 -5.26 1.97
N LEU A 213 -9.99 -6.59 1.84
CA LEU A 213 -11.18 -7.45 1.71
C LEU A 213 -11.98 -7.43 3.01
N GLU A 214 -13.32 -7.36 2.90
CA GLU A 214 -14.21 -7.36 4.07
C GLU A 214 -14.23 -8.72 4.78
N ALA A 215 -14.33 -9.81 4.03
CA ALA A 215 -14.16 -11.18 4.50
C ALA A 215 -12.84 -11.76 3.92
N PRO A 216 -11.68 -11.50 4.54
CA PRO A 216 -10.41 -12.02 4.03
C PRO A 216 -10.31 -13.52 4.28
N GLU A 217 -10.23 -14.32 3.22
CA GLU A 217 -9.91 -15.76 3.35
C GLU A 217 -8.54 -15.94 4.02
N ALA A 218 -8.53 -16.38 5.28
CA ALA A 218 -7.36 -16.85 6.02
C ALA A 218 -6.07 -16.01 5.82
N GLY A 219 -6.19 -14.70 5.67
CA GLY A 219 -5.09 -13.74 5.52
C GLY A 219 -4.68 -13.33 4.10
N LEU A 220 -5.56 -13.32 3.10
CA LEU A 220 -5.25 -12.68 1.80
C LEU A 220 -5.02 -11.17 1.97
N GLU A 221 -3.81 -10.71 1.64
CA GLU A 221 -3.35 -9.32 1.68
C GLU A 221 -3.02 -8.85 0.26
N PHE A 222 -3.32 -7.59 -0.05
CA PHE A 222 -3.02 -7.01 -1.35
C PHE A 222 -2.66 -5.53 -1.29
N ASN A 223 -2.02 -5.05 -2.34
CA ASN A 223 -1.82 -3.63 -2.59
C ASN A 223 -1.78 -3.33 -4.08
N LEU A 224 -2.07 -2.08 -4.46
CA LEU A 224 -1.98 -1.63 -5.84
C LEU A 224 -1.33 -0.25 -5.95
N ALA A 225 -0.72 0.00 -7.10
CA ALA A 225 -0.23 1.30 -7.54
C ALA A 225 -0.43 1.44 -9.05
N HIS A 226 -0.45 2.67 -9.56
CA HIS A 226 -0.57 2.93 -11.00
C HIS A 226 0.11 4.24 -11.38
N SER A 227 0.75 4.27 -12.55
CA SER A 227 1.34 5.47 -13.12
C SER A 227 1.24 5.40 -14.65
N HIS A 228 0.91 6.54 -15.29
CA HIS A 228 0.95 6.73 -16.74
C HIS A 228 0.36 5.60 -17.63
N GLY A 229 -0.75 4.97 -17.22
CA GLY A 229 -1.44 3.92 -17.99
C GLY A 229 -0.99 2.48 -17.66
N LEU A 230 -0.06 2.33 -16.72
CA LEU A 230 0.39 1.06 -16.16
C LEU A 230 -0.12 0.91 -14.71
N ALA A 231 -0.51 -0.30 -14.31
CA ALA A 231 -0.87 -0.63 -12.94
C ALA A 231 -0.13 -1.88 -12.44
N LEU A 232 0.27 -1.85 -11.16
CA LEU A 232 0.78 -3.01 -10.44
C LEU A 232 -0.19 -3.45 -9.34
N TYR A 233 -0.34 -4.76 -9.16
CA TYR A 233 -1.09 -5.38 -8.07
C TYR A 233 -0.23 -6.45 -7.39
N ALA A 234 0.11 -6.23 -6.12
CA ALA A 234 0.81 -7.23 -5.31
C ALA A 234 -0.18 -8.02 -4.46
N VAL A 235 -0.01 -9.34 -4.41
CA VAL A 235 -0.89 -10.29 -3.72
C VAL A 235 -0.04 -11.25 -2.87
N ALA A 236 -0.35 -11.34 -1.58
CA ALA A 236 0.36 -12.18 -0.62
C ALA A 236 -0.61 -12.83 0.39
N TRP A 237 -0.17 -13.87 1.10
CA TRP A 237 -0.96 -14.51 2.16
C TRP A 237 -0.26 -14.45 3.51
N GLY A 238 -1.00 -14.07 4.56
CA GLY A 238 -0.54 -14.04 5.95
C GLY A 238 0.48 -12.94 6.26
N ARG A 239 0.80 -12.05 5.32
CA ARG A 239 1.84 -11.03 5.47
C ARG A 239 1.47 -9.71 4.79
N PRO A 240 1.71 -8.55 5.43
CA PRO A 240 1.54 -7.25 4.80
C PRO A 240 2.40 -7.10 3.55
N VAL A 241 1.81 -6.47 2.53
CA VAL A 241 2.44 -6.18 1.25
C VAL A 241 2.12 -4.75 0.81
N GLY A 242 3.07 -4.15 0.08
CA GLY A 242 2.95 -2.84 -0.56
C GLY A 242 3.70 -2.84 -1.88
N VAL A 243 3.18 -2.13 -2.86
CA VAL A 243 3.79 -2.00 -4.20
C VAL A 243 3.72 -0.56 -4.64
N ASP A 244 4.72 -0.11 -5.39
CA ASP A 244 4.68 1.17 -6.06
C ASP A 244 5.28 1.11 -7.47
N VAL A 245 4.86 2.03 -8.34
CA VAL A 245 5.35 2.14 -9.72
C VAL A 245 5.24 3.58 -10.19
N GLU A 246 6.30 4.09 -10.81
CA GLU A 246 6.31 5.41 -11.44
C GLU A 246 7.01 5.37 -12.80
N ARG A 247 6.52 6.21 -13.73
CA ARG A 247 7.25 6.49 -14.98
C ARG A 247 8.37 7.47 -14.67
N ILE A 248 9.60 7.14 -15.08
CA ILE A 248 10.75 8.02 -15.02
C ILE A 248 10.43 9.27 -15.84
N ARG A 249 10.73 10.43 -15.27
CA ARG A 249 10.48 11.74 -15.84
C ARG A 249 11.67 12.66 -15.61
N THR A 250 12.12 13.33 -16.66
CA THR A 250 13.26 14.25 -16.67
C THR A 250 12.84 15.72 -16.63
N ASP A 251 11.54 16.00 -16.73
CA ASP A 251 10.91 17.33 -16.70
C ASP A 251 10.59 17.85 -15.29
N ILE A 252 11.09 17.17 -14.24
CA ILE A 252 10.83 17.51 -12.84
C ILE A 252 12.10 17.76 -12.04
N GLY A 253 12.04 18.71 -11.10
CA GLY A 253 13.11 19.03 -10.15
C GLY A 253 13.30 17.95 -9.09
N VAL A 254 13.90 16.82 -9.47
CA VAL A 254 14.10 15.66 -8.58
C VAL A 254 14.98 15.97 -7.38
N GLU A 255 15.93 16.89 -7.50
CA GLU A 255 16.86 17.26 -6.43
C GLU A 255 16.18 18.15 -5.37
N GLU A 256 15.32 19.08 -5.80
CA GLU A 256 14.53 19.93 -4.91
C GLU A 256 13.49 19.12 -4.14
N ILE A 257 12.84 18.16 -4.82
CA ILE A 257 11.88 17.24 -4.19
C ILE A 257 12.60 16.33 -3.19
N ALA A 258 13.74 15.73 -3.59
CA ALA A 258 14.54 14.90 -2.68
C ALA A 258 15.04 15.69 -1.46
N ALA A 259 15.57 16.91 -1.65
CA ALA A 259 16.05 17.76 -0.56
C ALA A 259 14.96 18.14 0.44
N ARG A 260 13.70 18.16 0.02
CA ARG A 260 12.54 18.49 0.86
C ARG A 260 11.91 17.28 1.57
N PHE A 261 11.94 16.10 0.95
CA PHE A 261 11.14 14.95 1.42
C PHE A 261 11.95 13.68 1.73
N PHE A 262 13.13 13.49 1.14
CA PHE A 262 13.96 12.31 1.42
C PHE A 262 14.84 12.55 2.66
N SER A 263 15.46 11.49 3.17
CA SER A 263 16.41 11.64 4.27
C SER A 263 17.63 12.45 3.81
N PRO A 264 18.32 13.18 4.71
CA PRO A 264 19.53 13.94 4.34
C PRO A 264 20.62 13.08 3.70
N ARG A 265 20.64 11.77 4.01
CA ARG A 265 21.54 10.79 3.40
C ARG A 265 21.15 10.55 1.93
N GLU A 266 19.90 10.22 1.67
CA GLU A 266 19.39 9.93 0.32
C GLU A 266 19.51 11.16 -0.60
N ALA A 267 19.21 12.36 -0.08
CA ALA A 267 19.34 13.60 -0.83
C ALA A 267 20.81 13.95 -1.16
N ALA A 268 21.76 13.59 -0.29
CA ALA A 268 23.19 13.73 -0.56
C ALA A 268 23.70 12.66 -1.55
N GLU A 269 23.25 11.41 -1.40
CA GLU A 269 23.54 10.29 -2.30
C GLU A 269 23.07 10.62 -3.73
N LEU A 270 21.83 11.12 -3.88
CA LEU A 270 21.26 11.55 -5.16
C LEU A 270 22.07 12.67 -5.83
N ARG A 271 22.42 13.72 -5.08
CA ARG A 271 23.20 14.86 -5.60
C ARG A 271 24.61 14.46 -6.04
N GLY A 272 25.17 13.43 -5.41
CA GLY A 272 26.48 12.87 -5.77
C GLY A 272 26.50 12.09 -7.09
N LEU A 273 25.35 11.69 -7.62
CA LEU A 273 25.26 10.97 -8.90
C LEU A 273 25.47 11.90 -10.12
N PRO A 274 25.91 11.36 -11.27
CA PRO A 274 25.87 12.07 -12.55
C PRO A 274 24.45 12.60 -12.86
N PRO A 275 24.29 13.82 -13.40
CA PRO A 275 22.96 14.41 -13.64
C PRO A 275 22.01 13.53 -14.46
N SER A 276 22.53 12.74 -15.40
CA SER A 276 21.77 11.77 -16.21
C SER A 276 21.15 10.63 -15.42
N GLU A 277 21.74 10.24 -14.28
CA GLU A 277 21.29 9.11 -13.46
C GLU A 277 20.30 9.55 -12.35
N ARG A 278 20.29 10.84 -12.00
CA ARG A 278 19.48 11.39 -10.90
C ARG A 278 17.98 11.12 -11.06
N PRO A 279 17.34 11.30 -12.24
CA PRO A 279 15.90 11.07 -12.37
C PRO A 279 15.51 9.63 -12.03
N GLU A 280 16.24 8.66 -12.57
CA GLU A 280 15.98 7.24 -12.31
C GLU A 280 16.26 6.87 -10.86
N ALA A 281 17.39 7.28 -10.30
CA ALA A 281 17.73 7.04 -8.89
C ALA A 281 16.71 7.66 -7.92
N PHE A 282 16.18 8.85 -8.25
CA PHE A 282 15.08 9.48 -7.52
C PHE A 282 13.82 8.61 -7.54
N PHE A 283 13.36 8.16 -8.71
CA PHE A 283 12.14 7.34 -8.79
C PHE A 283 12.34 5.92 -8.20
N ARG A 284 13.54 5.34 -8.27
CA ARG A 284 13.89 4.11 -7.54
C ARG A 284 13.78 4.31 -6.03
N CYS A 285 14.27 5.43 -5.50
CA CYS A 285 14.13 5.79 -4.09
C CYS A 285 12.65 6.02 -3.70
N TRP A 286 11.93 6.84 -4.47
CA TRP A 286 10.52 7.16 -4.27
C TRP A 286 9.66 5.90 -4.15
N THR A 287 9.72 5.03 -5.16
CA THR A 287 8.89 3.81 -5.23
C THR A 287 9.22 2.83 -4.11
N ARG A 288 10.50 2.65 -3.74
CA ARG A 288 10.92 1.85 -2.57
C ARG A 288 10.30 2.36 -1.27
N LYS A 289 10.24 3.69 -1.07
CA LYS A 289 9.70 4.30 0.14
C LYS A 289 8.17 4.27 0.19
N GLU A 290 7.50 4.57 -0.92
CA GLU A 290 6.05 4.43 -1.08
C GLU A 290 5.59 2.99 -0.85
N ALA A 291 6.27 2.00 -1.43
CA ALA A 291 5.97 0.58 -1.23
C ALA A 291 6.07 0.18 0.26
N LEU A 292 7.10 0.63 0.98
CA LEU A 292 7.23 0.38 2.43
C LEU A 292 6.09 1.02 3.22
N LEU A 293 5.79 2.30 2.99
CA LEU A 293 4.68 2.98 3.68
C LEU A 293 3.35 2.25 3.45
N LYS A 294 3.05 1.89 2.18
CA LYS A 294 1.86 1.11 1.81
C LYS A 294 1.81 -0.25 2.50
N ALA A 295 2.95 -0.92 2.67
CA ALA A 295 3.03 -2.21 3.35
C ALA A 295 2.88 -2.08 4.88
N TRP A 296 3.44 -1.04 5.49
CA TRP A 296 3.27 -0.70 6.91
C TRP A 296 1.84 -0.24 7.27
N GLY A 297 1.00 0.10 6.28
CA GLY A 297 -0.29 0.74 6.51
C GLY A 297 -0.15 2.23 6.86
N GLU A 298 1.01 2.79 6.59
CA GLU A 298 1.32 4.22 6.66
C GLU A 298 1.07 4.91 5.31
N GLY A 299 1.24 6.22 5.30
CA GLY A 299 1.18 7.03 4.08
C GLY A 299 2.13 8.22 4.20
N LEU A 300 2.17 9.09 3.20
CA LEU A 300 3.06 10.25 3.15
C LEU A 300 3.10 11.11 4.44
N PRO A 301 2.01 11.32 5.21
CA PRO A 301 2.05 12.04 6.49
C PRO A 301 2.93 11.40 7.57
N PHE A 302 3.37 10.14 7.40
CA PHE A 302 4.34 9.51 8.29
C PHE A 302 5.70 10.23 8.24
N GLY A 303 6.09 10.78 7.08
CA GLY A 303 7.40 11.39 6.81
C GLY A 303 8.32 10.44 6.04
N LEU A 304 8.67 10.79 4.80
CA LEU A 304 9.62 10.06 3.96
C LEU A 304 11.08 10.22 4.47
N ASP A 305 11.38 11.29 5.19
CA ASP A 305 12.69 11.64 5.75
C ASP A 305 13.11 10.77 6.95
N ARG A 306 12.17 10.05 7.57
CA ARG A 306 12.35 9.32 8.83
C ARG A 306 13.05 7.97 8.69
N PHE A 307 13.18 7.47 7.48
CA PHE A 307 13.83 6.20 7.15
C PHE A 307 14.61 6.36 5.85
N SER A 308 15.63 5.53 5.63
CA SER A 308 16.48 5.59 4.44
C SER A 308 16.45 4.25 3.70
N VAL A 309 16.32 4.29 2.38
CA VAL A 309 16.53 3.15 1.47
C VAL A 309 17.77 3.39 0.60
N SER A 310 18.22 2.37 -0.12
CA SER A 310 19.23 2.52 -1.17
C SER A 310 18.65 3.17 -2.44
N LEU A 311 19.48 3.92 -3.17
CA LEU A 311 19.15 4.45 -4.51
C LEU A 311 19.62 3.50 -5.64
N ALA A 312 20.67 2.72 -5.38
CA ALA A 312 21.34 1.85 -6.37
C ALA A 312 20.38 0.89 -7.09
N PRO A 313 20.56 0.62 -8.41
CA PRO A 313 19.62 -0.16 -9.20
C PRO A 313 19.38 -1.58 -8.69
N GLN A 314 20.46 -2.35 -8.51
CA GLN A 314 20.43 -3.79 -8.22
C GLN A 314 20.25 -4.12 -6.73
N GLU A 315 20.54 -3.18 -5.84
CA GLU A 315 20.41 -3.37 -4.39
C GLU A 315 19.20 -2.58 -3.87
N ALA A 316 18.07 -3.26 -3.67
CA ALA A 316 16.91 -2.69 -2.98
C ALA A 316 16.94 -3.10 -1.50
N ALA A 317 17.37 -2.18 -0.64
CA ALA A 317 17.61 -2.44 0.77
C ALA A 317 17.14 -1.27 1.65
N ILE A 318 16.63 -1.59 2.83
CA ILE A 318 16.39 -0.62 3.90
C ILE A 318 17.74 -0.35 4.57
N ARG A 319 18.13 0.92 4.65
CA ARG A 319 19.42 1.36 5.24
C ARG A 319 19.27 1.86 6.67
N GLU A 320 18.20 2.60 6.93
CA GLU A 320 17.88 3.19 8.24
C GLU A 320 16.36 3.17 8.42
N THR A 321 15.87 2.95 9.63
CA THR A 321 14.42 2.86 9.91
C THR A 321 14.14 3.20 11.38
N PRO A 322 12.96 3.76 11.73
CA PRO A 322 12.56 4.00 13.12
C PRO A 322 12.07 2.72 13.84
N PHE A 323 11.92 1.60 13.14
CA PHE A 323 11.63 0.30 13.76
C PHE A 323 12.88 -0.30 14.40
N ASP A 324 12.69 -1.20 15.37
CA ASP A 324 13.80 -1.95 15.96
C ASP A 324 14.50 -2.86 14.92
N PRO A 325 15.77 -3.24 15.12
CA PRO A 325 16.51 -4.06 14.16
C PRO A 325 15.88 -5.42 13.85
N GLN A 326 15.13 -6.02 14.79
CA GLN A 326 14.52 -7.34 14.58
C GLN A 326 13.28 -7.25 13.71
N GLU A 327 12.47 -6.19 13.85
CA GLU A 327 11.38 -5.90 12.93
C GLU A 327 11.92 -5.45 11.56
N ALA A 328 12.93 -4.58 11.53
CA ALA A 328 13.58 -4.15 10.28
C ALA A 328 14.10 -5.33 9.44
N ALA A 329 14.73 -6.31 10.08
CA ALA A 329 15.23 -7.53 9.45
C ALA A 329 14.12 -8.44 8.87
N ARG A 330 12.84 -8.21 9.20
CA ARG A 330 11.68 -8.91 8.61
C ARG A 330 11.18 -8.28 7.32
N TRP A 331 11.67 -7.13 6.91
CA TRP A 331 11.23 -6.50 5.67
C TRP A 331 12.17 -6.83 4.51
N ARG A 332 11.59 -7.02 3.32
CA ARG A 332 12.32 -7.16 2.06
C ARG A 332 11.78 -6.18 1.03
N LEU A 333 12.70 -5.59 0.28
CA LEU A 333 12.43 -4.79 -0.90
C LEU A 333 12.88 -5.57 -2.13
N HIS A 334 12.07 -5.54 -3.18
CA HIS A 334 12.42 -6.10 -4.47
C HIS A 334 12.23 -5.00 -5.53
N PRO A 335 13.26 -4.69 -6.35
CA PRO A 335 13.13 -3.74 -7.44
C PRO A 335 12.35 -4.38 -8.60
N LEU A 336 11.43 -3.63 -9.19
CA LEU A 336 10.60 -4.04 -10.30
C LEU A 336 10.85 -3.12 -11.49
N GLU A 337 10.95 -3.68 -12.68
CA GLU A 337 11.05 -2.93 -13.94
C GLU A 337 9.92 -3.41 -14.86
N PRO A 338 8.67 -2.97 -14.60
CA PRO A 338 7.46 -3.56 -15.17
C PRO A 338 7.15 -3.12 -16.60
N ALA A 339 7.86 -2.10 -17.10
CA ALA A 339 7.86 -1.65 -18.49
C ALA A 339 9.10 -0.77 -18.74
N PRO A 340 9.52 -0.55 -20.00
CA PRO A 340 10.53 0.47 -20.34
C PRO A 340 10.12 1.85 -19.79
N GLU A 341 11.08 2.62 -19.29
CA GLU A 341 10.84 3.91 -18.60
C GLU A 341 10.04 3.84 -17.28
N PHE A 342 9.69 2.66 -16.77
CA PHE A 342 9.03 2.51 -15.47
C PHE A 342 9.93 1.84 -14.45
N VAL A 343 10.00 2.42 -13.26
CA VAL A 343 10.57 1.77 -12.08
C VAL A 343 9.46 1.51 -11.06
N GLY A 344 9.60 0.41 -10.34
CA GLY A 344 8.72 0.06 -9.25
C GLY A 344 9.44 -0.65 -8.12
N ALA A 345 8.72 -0.87 -7.04
CA ALA A 345 9.22 -1.63 -5.90
C ALA A 345 8.10 -2.43 -5.25
N LEU A 346 8.44 -3.63 -4.80
CA LEU A 346 7.63 -4.45 -3.89
C LEU A 346 8.26 -4.40 -2.50
N ALA A 347 7.44 -4.11 -1.48
CA ALA A 347 7.77 -4.27 -0.08
C ALA A 347 6.93 -5.39 0.54
N VAL A 348 7.58 -6.34 1.22
CA VAL A 348 6.92 -7.49 1.86
C VAL A 348 7.55 -7.81 3.21
N ARG A 349 6.72 -8.24 4.17
CA ARG A 349 7.16 -8.70 5.50
C ARG A 349 7.31 -10.22 5.55
N GLY A 350 8.43 -10.73 6.01
CA GLY A 350 8.72 -12.16 6.17
C GLY A 350 10.09 -12.54 5.62
N SER A 351 10.31 -13.84 5.46
CA SER A 351 11.42 -14.36 4.65
C SER A 351 11.31 -13.87 3.21
N ALA A 352 12.44 -13.87 2.49
CA ALA A 352 12.53 -13.59 1.06
C ALA A 352 11.93 -14.76 0.23
N GLY A 353 10.65 -15.02 0.47
CA GLY A 353 9.88 -15.97 -0.32
C GLY A 353 9.78 -15.53 -1.78
N ALA A 354 9.61 -16.49 -2.69
CA ALA A 354 9.70 -16.23 -4.12
C ALA A 354 8.76 -15.09 -4.55
N VAL A 355 9.31 -14.10 -5.26
CA VAL A 355 8.50 -13.11 -5.96
C VAL A 355 8.24 -13.63 -7.36
N ARG A 356 6.97 -13.78 -7.73
CA ARG A 356 6.57 -14.18 -9.08
C ARG A 356 5.86 -13.01 -9.74
N CYS A 357 6.45 -12.49 -10.80
CA CYS A 357 5.86 -11.40 -11.55
C CYS A 357 5.12 -11.91 -12.78
N LEU A 358 3.96 -11.32 -13.08
CA LEU A 358 2.97 -11.81 -14.06
C LEU A 358 2.42 -10.63 -14.86
N ARG A 359 2.09 -10.83 -16.14
CA ARG A 359 1.37 -9.84 -16.94
C ARG A 359 -0.08 -10.26 -17.15
N TRP A 360 -0.98 -9.30 -16.99
CA TRP A 360 -2.37 -9.44 -17.41
C TRP A 360 -2.45 -9.42 -18.95
N PRO A 361 -3.32 -10.23 -19.60
CA PRO A 361 -3.49 -10.19 -21.06
C PRO A 361 -3.96 -8.81 -21.51
N SER A 362 -3.44 -8.31 -22.64
CA SER A 362 -3.84 -7.01 -23.21
C SER A 362 -4.89 -7.13 -24.30
N ASP A 363 -5.13 -8.36 -24.76
CA ASP A 363 -5.97 -8.74 -25.90
C ASP A 363 -7.39 -9.11 -25.42
#